data_AF-W1EZ95-F1
#
_entry.id   AF-W1EZ95-F1
#
_cell.length_a   1.000
_cell.length_b   1.000
_cell.length_c   1.000
_cell.angle_alpha   90.00
_cell.angle_beta   90.00
_cell.angle_gamma   90.00
#
_symmetry.space_group_name_H-M   'P 1'
#
loop_
_entity.id
_entity.type
_entity.pdbx_description
1 polymer ?
#
loop_
_entity_poly.entity_id
_entity_poly.type
_entity_poly.pdbx_seq_one_letter_code
_entity_poly.pdbx_strand_id
1 'polypeptide(L)'
;MVMAVYEYPTFATSGFSLVFFLLLGGILWFIPVGLCAAEMATVDGWEEGGVFAWVSNTLGPRWGFAAISFGYLQIAIGFIPMLYFVLGALSYILKWPALNEDPITKTIAALIILWALALTQLVARNTRRELLKLASSPVSCYLHLF
;
A
#
# COMPACT_ATOMS: atom_id res chain seq x y z
N MET A 1 -6.78 -4.03 5.39
CA MET A 1 -7.49 -3.31 4.31
C MET A 1 -8.74 -2.56 4.79
N VAL A 2 -8.78 -1.99 6.00
CA VAL A 2 -10.04 -1.38 6.51
C VAL A 2 -10.16 0.14 6.23
N MET A 3 -9.10 0.83 5.81
CA MET A 3 -9.15 2.27 5.51
C MET A 3 -8.47 2.62 4.19
N ALA A 4 -9.00 2.15 3.07
CA ALA A 4 -8.59 2.57 1.73
C ALA A 4 -9.52 3.68 1.22
N VAL A 5 -9.45 4.86 1.84
CA VAL A 5 -10.32 6.02 1.49
C VAL A 5 -10.21 6.39 0.01
N TYR A 6 -9.03 6.16 -0.56
CA TYR A 6 -8.75 6.39 -1.97
C TYR A 6 -9.43 5.39 -2.93
N GLU A 7 -9.88 4.23 -2.45
CA GLU A 7 -10.56 3.20 -3.26
C GLU A 7 -12.09 3.28 -3.14
N TYR A 8 -12.63 4.02 -2.16
CA TYR A 8 -14.07 4.18 -1.98
C TYR A 8 -14.80 4.74 -3.20
N PRO A 9 -14.27 5.72 -3.97
CA PRO A 9 -14.94 6.20 -5.17
C PRO A 9 -15.17 5.08 -6.19
N THR A 10 -14.17 4.22 -6.36
CA THR A 10 -14.26 3.04 -7.25
C THR A 10 -15.20 1.98 -6.69
N PHE A 11 -15.18 1.71 -5.37
CA PHE A 11 -16.13 0.76 -4.76
C PHE A 11 -17.58 1.22 -4.83
N ALA A 12 -17.83 2.53 -4.74
CA ALA A 12 -19.17 3.10 -4.84
C ALA A 12 -19.82 2.85 -6.22
N THR A 13 -19.03 2.68 -7.29
CA THR A 13 -19.57 2.36 -8.62
C THR A 13 -20.29 1.01 -8.68
N SER A 14 -19.93 0.09 -7.78
CA SER A 14 -20.54 -1.25 -7.68
C SER A 14 -21.83 -1.27 -6.84
N GLY A 15 -22.20 -0.16 -6.20
CA GLY A 15 -23.44 -0.03 -5.42
C GLY A 15 -23.57 -1.11 -4.33
N PHE A 16 -24.77 -1.67 -4.13
CA PHE A 16 -25.03 -2.68 -3.10
C PHE A 16 -24.22 -3.98 -3.29
N SER A 17 -23.78 -4.29 -4.52
CA SER A 17 -22.92 -5.44 -4.82
C SER A 17 -21.54 -5.34 -4.16
N LEU A 18 -21.13 -4.16 -3.67
CA LEU A 18 -19.88 -4.00 -2.90
C LEU A 18 -19.84 -4.94 -1.70
N VAL A 19 -20.96 -5.10 -0.98
CA VAL A 19 -21.02 -5.92 0.24
C VAL A 19 -20.75 -7.38 -0.10
N PHE A 20 -21.29 -7.85 -1.23
CA PHE A 20 -21.02 -9.20 -1.73
C PHE A 20 -19.53 -9.41 -2.04
N PHE A 21 -18.90 -8.49 -2.78
CA PHE A 21 -17.46 -8.60 -3.10
C PHE A 21 -16.56 -8.50 -1.87
N LEU A 22 -16.92 -7.67 -0.88
CA LEU A 22 -16.20 -7.54 0.38
C LEU A 22 -16.30 -8.82 1.23
N LEU A 23 -17.49 -9.41 1.34
CA LEU A 23 -17.68 -10.68 2.06
C LEU A 23 -16.94 -11.83 1.37
N LEU A 24 -17.02 -11.90 0.04
CA LEU A 24 -16.34 -12.91 -0.75
C LEU A 24 -14.81 -12.77 -0.64
N GLY A 25 -14.28 -11.55 -0.77
CA GLY A 25 -12.85 -11.27 -0.56
C GLY A 25 -12.39 -11.53 0.87
N GLY A 26 -13.24 -11.26 1.86
CA GLY A 26 -12.97 -11.58 3.26
C GLY A 26 -12.82 -13.08 3.50
N ILE A 27 -13.82 -13.86 3.07
CA ILE A 27 -13.89 -15.30 3.39
C ILE A 27 -12.94 -16.11 2.51
N LEU A 28 -12.89 -15.85 1.20
CA LEU A 28 -12.14 -16.69 0.26
C LEU A 28 -10.67 -16.25 0.09
N TRP A 29 -10.31 -15.02 0.46
CA TRP A 29 -8.95 -14.52 0.27
C TRP A 29 -8.31 -14.05 1.58
N PHE A 30 -8.94 -13.15 2.33
CA PHE A 30 -8.32 -12.57 3.53
C PHE A 30 -8.08 -13.62 4.63
N ILE A 31 -9.08 -14.44 4.96
CA ILE A 31 -8.95 -15.47 6.00
C ILE A 31 -7.90 -16.53 5.61
N PRO A 32 -7.94 -17.15 4.41
CA PRO A 32 -6.95 -18.16 4.05
C PRO A 32 -5.53 -17.61 3.99
N VAL A 33 -5.33 -16.42 3.41
CA VAL A 33 -4.00 -15.79 3.32
C VAL A 33 -3.46 -15.48 4.72
N GLY A 34 -4.29 -14.96 5.63
CA GLY A 34 -3.90 -14.67 7.00
C GLY A 34 -3.51 -15.92 7.79
N LEU A 35 -4.28 -17.01 7.66
CA LEU A 35 -3.99 -18.26 8.35
C LEU A 35 -2.70 -18.91 7.84
N CYS A 36 -2.52 -19.02 6.52
CA CYS A 36 -1.29 -19.59 5.96
C CYS A 36 -0.05 -18.73 6.29
N ALA A 37 -0.16 -17.41 6.24
CA ALA A 37 0.93 -16.53 6.63
C ALA A 37 1.27 -16.67 8.12
N ALA A 38 0.27 -16.82 8.99
CA ALA A 38 0.49 -17.02 10.42
C ALA A 38 1.21 -18.34 10.72
N GLU A 39 0.79 -19.45 10.10
CA GLU A 39 1.46 -20.74 10.28
C GLU A 39 2.93 -20.68 9.83
N MET A 40 3.21 -20.09 8.66
CA MET A 40 4.57 -19.94 8.14
C MET A 40 5.45 -19.01 8.99
N ALA A 41 4.85 -18.00 9.62
CA ALA A 41 5.56 -17.09 10.52
C ALA A 41 5.99 -17.75 11.84
N THR A 42 5.26 -18.76 12.31
CA THR A 42 5.52 -19.46 13.58
C THR A 42 6.49 -20.65 13.46
N VAL A 43 7.08 -20.87 12.30
CA VAL A 43 8.06 -21.95 12.10
C VAL A 43 9.42 -21.52 12.68
N ASP A 44 9.97 -22.34 13.57
CA ASP A 44 11.27 -22.12 14.21
C ASP A 44 12.37 -21.86 13.16
N GLY A 45 12.99 -20.67 13.24
CA GLY A 45 14.05 -20.23 12.32
C GLY A 45 13.58 -19.43 11.09
N TRP A 46 12.28 -19.21 10.90
CA TRP A 46 11.71 -18.42 9.79
C TRP A 46 11.13 -17.06 10.23
N GLU A 47 11.30 -16.70 11.50
CA GLU A 47 10.64 -15.55 12.14
C GLU A 47 11.15 -14.18 11.66
N GLU A 48 12.45 -14.05 11.37
CA GLU A 48 13.07 -12.75 11.05
C GLU A 48 13.11 -12.42 9.55
N GLY A 49 12.78 -13.38 8.67
CA GLY A 49 12.99 -13.22 7.23
C GLY A 49 11.75 -12.89 6.39
N GLY A 50 10.58 -12.76 7.04
CA GLY A 50 9.32 -12.41 6.39
C GLY A 50 8.95 -13.32 5.22
N VAL A 51 8.22 -12.77 4.24
CA VAL A 51 7.76 -13.52 3.06
C VAL A 51 8.91 -14.11 2.23
N PHE A 52 10.09 -13.45 2.26
CA PHE A 52 11.27 -13.97 1.58
C PHE A 52 11.74 -15.29 2.18
N ALA A 53 11.87 -15.40 3.50
CA ALA A 53 12.28 -16.64 4.16
C ALA A 53 11.25 -17.76 3.95
N TRP A 54 9.96 -17.46 4.10
CA TRP A 54 8.88 -18.45 3.96
C TRP A 54 8.88 -19.10 2.57
N VAL A 55 9.02 -18.29 1.52
CA VAL A 55 9.02 -18.77 0.12
C VAL A 55 10.38 -19.37 -0.27
N SER A 56 11.49 -18.79 0.20
CA SER A 56 12.83 -19.30 -0.10
C SER A 56 13.06 -20.69 0.51
N ASN A 57 12.57 -20.94 1.72
CA ASN A 57 12.76 -22.21 2.42
C ASN A 57 11.85 -23.33 1.90
N THR A 58 10.68 -23.00 1.33
CA THR A 58 9.72 -23.99 0.79
C THR A 58 9.92 -24.29 -0.68
N LEU A 59 10.12 -23.27 -1.51
CA LEU A 59 10.14 -23.37 -2.97
C LEU A 59 11.54 -23.14 -3.56
N GLY A 60 12.47 -22.63 -2.76
CA GLY A 60 13.86 -22.38 -3.14
C GLY A 60 14.18 -20.88 -3.37
N PRO A 61 15.48 -20.54 -3.44
CA PRO A 61 15.95 -19.15 -3.36
C PRO A 61 15.50 -18.26 -4.55
N ARG A 62 15.31 -18.85 -5.74
CA ARG A 62 14.83 -18.10 -6.93
C ARG A 62 13.40 -17.59 -6.74
N TRP A 63 12.55 -18.40 -6.11
CA TRP A 63 11.14 -18.07 -5.87
C TRP A 63 10.98 -17.13 -4.67
N GLY A 64 11.83 -17.28 -3.64
CA GLY A 64 11.93 -16.32 -2.54
C GLY A 64 12.23 -14.90 -3.06
N PHE A 65 13.24 -14.78 -3.94
CA PHE A 65 13.57 -13.49 -4.54
C PHE A 65 12.43 -12.91 -5.39
N ALA A 66 11.70 -13.74 -6.14
CA ALA A 66 10.55 -13.28 -6.91
C ALA A 66 9.41 -12.77 -6.00
N ALA A 67 9.10 -13.48 -4.91
CA ALA A 67 8.03 -13.11 -3.99
C ALA A 67 8.27 -11.75 -3.31
N ILE A 68 9.48 -11.52 -2.78
CA ILE A 68 9.81 -10.22 -2.17
C ILE A 68 9.83 -9.09 -3.20
N SER A 69 10.28 -9.39 -4.43
CA SER A 69 10.28 -8.43 -5.53
C SER A 69 8.86 -8.00 -5.91
N PHE A 70 7.89 -8.92 -5.90
CA PHE A 70 6.48 -8.58 -6.14
C PHE A 70 5.89 -7.72 -5.03
N GLY A 71 6.24 -7.97 -3.76
CA GLY A 71 5.84 -7.10 -2.64
C GLY A 71 6.35 -5.67 -2.82
N TYR A 72 7.62 -5.51 -3.20
CA TYR A 72 8.20 -4.20 -3.48
C TYR A 72 7.54 -3.50 -4.68
N LEU A 73 7.36 -4.21 -5.81
CA LEU A 73 6.73 -3.65 -7.01
C LEU A 73 5.26 -3.26 -6.78
N GLN A 74 4.54 -4.04 -5.98
CA GLN A 74 3.15 -3.74 -5.61
C GLN A 74 3.04 -2.42 -4.84
N ILE A 75 3.97 -2.13 -3.92
CA ILE A 75 4.02 -0.82 -3.24
C ILE A 75 4.40 0.29 -4.22
N ALA A 76 5.37 0.07 -5.11
CA ALA A 76 5.80 1.08 -6.09
C ALA A 76 4.66 1.53 -7.01
N ILE A 77 3.86 0.59 -7.50
CA ILE A 77 2.69 0.87 -8.34
C ILE A 77 1.51 1.37 -7.49
N GLY A 78 1.32 0.81 -6.29
CA GLY A 78 0.27 1.18 -5.35
C GLY A 78 0.35 2.62 -4.82
N PHE A 79 1.48 3.30 -5.05
CA PHE A 79 1.63 4.72 -4.73
C PHE A 79 0.84 5.64 -5.69
N ILE A 80 0.56 5.19 -6.92
CA ILE A 80 -0.11 6.00 -7.96
C ILE A 80 -1.55 6.38 -7.56
N PRO A 81 -2.41 5.44 -7.11
CA PRO A 81 -3.77 5.77 -6.64
C PRO A 81 -3.78 6.77 -5.48
N MET A 82 -2.82 6.65 -4.55
CA MET A 82 -2.69 7.58 -3.42
C MET A 82 -2.37 9.00 -3.90
N LEU A 83 -1.46 9.16 -4.86
CA LEU A 83 -1.16 10.46 -5.46
C LEU A 83 -2.37 11.07 -6.16
N TYR A 84 -3.15 10.26 -6.87
CA TYR A 84 -4.39 10.74 -7.51
C TYR A 84 -5.44 11.18 -6.51
N PHE A 85 -5.54 10.50 -5.37
CA PHE A 85 -6.42 10.93 -4.29
C PHE A 85 -5.99 12.29 -3.71
N VAL A 86 -4.69 12.49 -3.47
CA VAL A 86 -4.15 13.78 -2.98
C VAL A 86 -4.38 14.90 -3.99
N LEU A 87 -4.14 14.64 -5.28
CA LEU A 87 -4.40 15.62 -6.35
C LEU A 87 -5.89 15.95 -6.49
N GLY A 88 -6.76 14.96 -6.34
CA GLY A 88 -8.20 15.17 -6.29
C GLY A 88 -8.61 16.09 -5.13
N ALA A 89 -8.10 15.82 -3.92
CA ALA A 89 -8.34 16.66 -2.76
C ALA A 89 -7.81 18.10 -2.94
N LEU A 90 -6.60 18.25 -3.50
CA LEU A 90 -6.01 19.57 -3.79
C LEU A 90 -6.79 20.35 -4.85
N SER A 91 -7.30 19.67 -5.88
CA SER A 91 -8.14 20.29 -6.91
C SER A 91 -9.41 20.90 -6.31
N TYR A 92 -10.05 20.21 -5.36
CA TYR A 92 -11.21 20.74 -4.64
C TYR A 92 -10.88 21.95 -3.76
N ILE A 93 -9.74 21.94 -3.06
CA ILE A 93 -9.33 23.04 -2.16
C ILE A 93 -8.97 24.30 -2.97
N LEU A 94 -8.20 24.14 -4.04
CA LEU A 94 -7.69 25.25 -4.86
C LEU A 94 -8.70 25.73 -5.93
N LYS A 95 -9.88 25.10 -6.02
CA LYS A 95 -10.90 25.31 -7.08
C LYS A 95 -10.29 25.30 -8.49
N TRP A 96 -9.30 24.43 -8.72
CA TRP A 96 -8.62 24.31 -10.00
C TRP A 96 -8.97 22.96 -10.66
N PRO A 97 -9.99 22.92 -11.54
CA PRO A 97 -10.48 21.66 -12.13
C PRO A 97 -9.48 21.03 -13.11
N ALA A 98 -8.65 21.85 -13.77
CA ALA A 98 -7.64 21.35 -14.71
C ALA A 98 -6.61 20.41 -14.05
N LEU A 99 -6.44 20.47 -12.73
CA LEU A 99 -5.55 19.57 -11.99
C LEU A 99 -6.05 18.11 -11.97
N ASN A 100 -7.36 17.89 -12.19
CA ASN A 100 -7.97 16.56 -12.21
C ASN A 100 -8.42 16.12 -13.60
N GLU A 101 -8.82 17.07 -14.46
CA GLU A 101 -9.34 16.77 -15.80
C GLU A 101 -8.24 16.62 -16.86
N ASP A 102 -7.18 17.43 -16.81
CA ASP A 102 -6.11 17.37 -17.81
C ASP A 102 -5.02 16.35 -17.41
N PRO A 103 -4.82 15.28 -18.19
CA PRO A 103 -3.85 14.24 -17.87
C PRO A 103 -2.40 14.75 -17.84
N ILE A 104 -2.06 15.77 -18.62
CA ILE A 104 -0.70 16.32 -18.66
C ILE A 104 -0.42 17.08 -17.36
N THR A 105 -1.33 17.96 -16.96
CA THR A 105 -1.21 18.71 -15.70
C THR A 105 -1.20 17.77 -14.48
N LYS A 106 -2.05 16.73 -14.48
CA LYS A 106 -2.11 15.72 -13.41
C LYS A 106 -0.82 14.93 -13.25
N THR A 107 -0.18 14.52 -14.37
CA THR A 107 1.08 13.77 -14.34
C THR A 107 2.25 14.63 -13.87
N ILE A 108 2.36 15.88 -14.33
CA ILE A 108 3.40 16.82 -13.88
C ILE A 108 3.24 17.10 -12.38
N ALA A 109 2.04 17.39 -11.91
CA ALA A 109 1.77 17.62 -10.49
C ALA A 109 2.08 16.37 -9.64
N ALA A 110 1.72 15.18 -10.10
CA ALA A 110 2.05 13.92 -9.43
C ALA A 110 3.57 13.71 -9.30
N LEU A 111 4.33 13.99 -10.38
CA LEU A 111 5.80 13.89 -10.37
C LEU A 111 6.42 14.88 -9.38
N ILE A 112 5.96 16.12 -9.35
CA ILE A 112 6.45 17.15 -8.42
C ILE A 112 6.24 16.69 -6.97
N ILE A 113 5.04 16.22 -6.63
CA ILE A 113 4.72 15.74 -5.28
C ILE A 113 5.56 14.51 -4.92
N LEU A 114 5.70 13.56 -5.83
CA LEU A 114 6.49 12.35 -5.61
C LEU A 114 7.96 12.70 -5.31
N TRP A 115 8.59 13.53 -6.14
CA TRP A 115 9.98 13.93 -5.93
C TRP A 115 10.17 14.83 -4.72
N ALA A 116 9.23 15.73 -4.44
CA ALA A 116 9.25 16.52 -3.20
C ALA A 116 9.23 15.60 -1.97
N LEU A 117 8.32 14.63 -1.93
CA LEU A 117 8.25 13.63 -0.86
C LEU A 117 9.55 12.83 -0.79
N ALA A 118 10.07 12.32 -1.90
CA ALA A 118 11.34 11.58 -1.93
C ALA A 118 12.50 12.40 -1.35
N LEU A 119 12.64 13.67 -1.74
CA LEU A 119 13.68 14.56 -1.23
C LEU A 119 13.49 14.84 0.26
N THR A 120 12.27 15.09 0.73
CA THR A 120 12.01 15.26 2.18
C THR A 120 12.37 13.99 2.96
N GLN A 121 12.09 12.80 2.42
CA GLN A 121 12.43 11.52 3.08
C GLN A 121 13.95 11.29 3.13
N LEU A 122 14.68 11.73 2.11
CA LEU A 122 16.14 11.63 2.06
C LEU A 122 16.82 12.60 3.04
N VAL A 123 16.28 13.82 3.18
CA VAL A 123 16.78 14.89 4.07
C VAL A 123 16.36 14.65 5.53
N ALA A 124 15.13 14.21 5.79
CA ALA A 124 14.57 14.04 7.14
C ALA A 124 15.00 12.74 7.85
N ARG A 125 16.12 12.12 7.45
CA ARG A 125 16.60 10.86 8.02
C ARG A 125 16.85 10.94 9.53
N ASN A 126 17.10 12.14 10.06
CA ASN A 126 17.43 12.37 11.47
C ASN A 126 16.20 12.68 12.38
N THR A 127 15.06 13.12 11.83
CA THR A 127 13.86 13.56 12.61
C THR A 127 12.72 12.54 12.55
N ARG A 128 13.04 11.28 12.24
CA ARG A 128 12.08 10.27 11.75
C ARG A 128 11.25 9.59 12.85
N ARG A 129 11.77 9.49 14.08
CA ARG A 129 11.15 8.66 15.14
C ARG A 129 9.91 9.28 15.79
N GLU A 130 9.76 10.60 15.78
CA GLU A 130 8.65 11.28 16.45
C GLU A 130 7.44 11.51 15.53
N LEU A 131 7.65 11.77 14.24
CA LEU A 131 6.54 11.90 13.27
C LEU A 131 5.83 10.57 13.00
N LEU A 132 6.55 9.44 13.07
CA LEU A 132 5.97 8.11 12.91
C LEU A 132 5.06 7.72 14.06
N LYS A 133 5.23 8.28 15.27
CA LYS A 133 4.32 8.04 16.41
C LYS A 133 2.97 8.76 16.24
N LEU A 134 2.92 9.86 15.49
CA LEU A 134 1.68 10.60 15.20
C LEU A 134 0.90 10.00 14.02
N ALA A 135 1.56 9.34 13.07
CA ALA A 135 0.93 8.75 11.89
C ALA A 135 0.64 7.23 12.01
N SER A 136 1.03 6.59 13.13
CA SER A 136 1.01 5.12 13.29
C SER A 136 -0.33 4.49 13.66
N SER A 137 -1.45 5.23 13.74
CA SER A 137 -2.75 4.57 14.01
C SER A 137 -3.26 3.66 12.88
N PRO A 138 -2.81 3.79 11.60
CA PRO A 138 -3.12 2.77 10.58
C PRO A 138 -1.90 2.14 9.88
N VAL A 139 -0.71 2.78 9.89
CA VAL A 139 0.44 2.36 9.05
C VAL A 139 1.33 1.33 9.77
N SER A 140 1.36 1.31 11.10
CA SER A 140 2.20 0.38 11.87
C SER A 140 1.78 -1.09 11.69
N CYS A 141 0.53 -1.35 11.36
CA CYS A 141 0.02 -2.71 11.14
C CYS A 141 0.53 -3.34 9.83
N TYR A 142 0.90 -2.51 8.84
CA TYR A 142 1.42 -2.99 7.56
C TYR A 142 2.92 -3.33 7.60
N LEU A 143 3.70 -2.73 8.51
CA LEU A 143 5.15 -2.95 8.59
C LEU A 143 5.52 -4.19 9.44
N HIS A 144 4.59 -4.74 10.21
CA HIS A 144 4.78 -5.99 10.95
C HIS A 144 4.28 -7.22 10.18
N LEU A 145 3.81 -7.05 8.94
CA LEU A 145 3.30 -8.13 8.09
C LEU A 145 4.17 -8.41 6.85
N PHE A 146 5.34 -7.76 6.74
CA PHE A 146 6.30 -7.95 5.66
C PHE A 146 7.73 -8.09 6.18
#